data_AF-A0A927VPG0-F1
#
_entry.id   AF-A0A927VPG0-F1
#
_cell.length_a   1.000
_cell.length_b   1.000
_cell.length_c   1.000
_cell.angle_alpha   90.00
_cell.angle_beta   90.00
_cell.angle_gamma   90.00
#
_symmetry.space_group_name_H-M   'P 1'
#
loop_
_entity.id
_entity.type
_entity.pdbx_description
1 polymer ?
#
loop_
_entity_poly.entity_id
_entity_poly.type
_entity_poly.pdbx_seq_one_letter_code
_entity_poly.pdbx_strand_id
1 'polypeptide(L)'
;MKKLFYLLLTLTLVVGLTACGGSKDSGSGDFTWTREGLFSDEDGNYLMVFPAEEEGYEGMWAVTAMMGDEIHGFYIPQEGETLHGNLDTEYDDYEGDYIVTISEEGNDGLMMEVEGGDTYHFVKEVTPDVIATLRINTDGVGEIAYGLADEEVEFDDEHPYQSTVVNLTEPQTYVIKARAEEGWKFVKWTKDGEDFSTESVITVDVAEDVEYIAVFEAE
;
A
#
# COMPACT_ATOMS: atom_id res chain seq x y z
N MET A 1 -18.38 7.10 18.36
CA MET A 1 -18.44 7.42 16.92
C MET A 1 -17.01 7.36 16.41
N LYS A 2 -16.57 6.16 15.99
CA LYS A 2 -15.26 5.97 15.34
C LYS A 2 -15.45 6.41 13.90
N LYS A 3 -14.83 7.52 13.49
CA LYS A 3 -14.81 7.90 12.08
C LYS A 3 -13.73 7.07 11.42
N LEU A 4 -14.16 6.08 10.67
CA LEU A 4 -13.36 5.34 9.70
C LEU A 4 -12.97 6.36 8.61
N PHE A 5 -11.74 6.86 8.67
CA PHE A 5 -11.15 7.61 7.56
C PHE A 5 -10.51 6.58 6.63
N TYR A 6 -11.27 6.10 5.66
CA TYR A 6 -10.69 5.49 4.47
C TYR A 6 -10.13 6.63 3.62
N LEU A 7 -8.85 6.98 3.85
CA LEU A 7 -8.11 7.80 2.92
C LEU A 7 -7.73 6.87 1.75
N LEU A 8 -8.49 6.97 0.67
CA LEU A 8 -8.17 6.36 -0.62
C LEU A 8 -6.97 7.12 -1.20
N LEU A 9 -5.78 6.86 -0.67
CA LEU A 9 -4.53 7.38 -1.22
C LEU A 9 -4.14 6.48 -2.38
N THR A 10 -4.62 6.80 -3.58
CA THR A 10 -4.01 6.33 -4.83
C THR A 10 -2.67 7.04 -5.03
N LEU A 11 -1.72 6.76 -4.14
CA LEU A 11 -0.32 6.98 -4.42
C LEU A 11 0.10 5.82 -5.32
N THR A 12 0.27 6.10 -6.61
CA THR A 12 0.95 5.20 -7.54
C THR A 12 2.43 5.15 -7.15
N LEU A 13 2.73 4.54 -6.01
CA LEU A 13 4.07 4.11 -5.67
C LEU A 13 4.34 2.94 -6.61
N VAL A 14 5.27 3.11 -7.56
CA VAL A 14 5.82 1.99 -8.32
C VAL A 14 6.65 1.18 -7.33
N VAL A 15 5.99 0.41 -6.48
CA VAL A 15 6.63 -0.67 -5.72
C VAL A 15 6.80 -1.79 -6.72
N GLY A 16 8.04 -1.96 -7.18
CA GLY A 16 8.44 -3.20 -7.82
C GLY A 16 8.27 -4.33 -6.81
N LEU A 17 7.09 -4.96 -6.82
CA LEU A 17 6.86 -6.25 -6.17
C LEU A 17 7.87 -7.25 -6.75
N THR A 18 8.98 -7.41 -6.04
CA THR A 18 9.84 -8.58 -6.18
C THR A 18 9.95 -9.23 -4.81
N ALA A 19 8.87 -9.89 -4.40
CA ALA A 19 8.97 -10.96 -3.44
C ALA A 19 9.78 -12.10 -4.08
N CYS A 20 11.06 -12.21 -3.75
CA CYS A 20 11.77 -13.48 -3.70
C CYS A 20 13.11 -13.31 -2.97
N GLY A 21 13.34 -14.19 -2.01
CA GLY A 21 14.51 -14.20 -1.14
C GLY A 21 15.84 -14.06 -1.88
N GLY A 22 16.66 -13.19 -1.32
CA GLY A 22 18.04 -13.00 -1.69
C GLY A 22 18.51 -11.75 -0.98
N SER A 23 19.15 -11.91 0.18
CA SER A 23 19.97 -10.86 0.77
C SER A 23 20.99 -10.44 -0.28
N LYS A 24 20.67 -9.39 -1.04
CA LYS A 24 21.65 -8.76 -1.91
C LYS A 24 22.45 -7.86 -0.98
N ASP A 25 23.59 -8.42 -0.59
CA ASP A 25 24.74 -7.75 0.02
C ASP A 25 25.03 -6.47 -0.78
N SER A 26 24.41 -5.37 -0.37
CA SER A 26 24.61 -4.05 -0.93
C SER A 26 25.88 -3.47 -0.33
N GLY A 27 26.98 -3.59 -1.07
CA GLY A 27 28.19 -2.78 -0.99
C GLY A 27 28.61 -2.27 0.40
N SER A 28 29.61 -2.93 0.98
CA SER A 28 30.33 -2.59 2.22
C SER A 28 30.42 -1.09 2.58
N GLY A 29 29.39 -0.59 3.26
CA GLY A 29 29.51 0.39 4.34
C GLY A 29 29.12 -0.33 5.63
N ASP A 30 29.72 0.03 6.77
CA ASP A 30 29.31 -0.47 8.09
C ASP A 30 27.92 0.13 8.46
N PHE A 31 26.88 -0.23 7.72
CA PHE A 31 25.50 0.09 8.06
C PHE A 31 25.11 -0.77 9.26
N THR A 32 25.14 -0.17 10.45
CA THR A 32 24.64 -0.80 11.68
C THR A 32 23.13 -0.58 11.89
N TRP A 33 22.49 0.31 11.13
CA TRP A 33 21.05 0.50 11.19
C TRP A 33 20.33 -0.67 10.53
N THR A 34 19.31 -1.22 11.19
CA THR A 34 18.59 -2.40 10.69
C THR A 34 17.07 -2.26 10.67
N ARG A 35 16.54 -1.18 11.25
CA ARG A 35 15.09 -1.00 11.39
C ARG A 35 14.49 -0.31 10.16
N GLU A 36 13.99 -1.13 9.27
CA GLU A 36 13.16 -0.72 8.14
C GLU A 36 11.68 -1.04 8.37
N GLY A 37 10.80 -0.29 7.71
CA GLY A 37 9.36 -0.52 7.69
C GLY A 37 8.53 0.73 7.90
N LEU A 38 7.25 0.49 8.19
CA LEU A 38 6.29 1.49 8.62
C LEU A 38 6.21 1.47 10.16
N PHE A 39 6.12 2.64 10.75
CA PHE A 39 5.99 2.84 12.18
C PHE A 39 4.90 3.89 12.44
N SER A 40 4.18 3.78 13.55
CA SER A 40 3.15 4.75 13.94
C SER A 40 3.19 5.04 15.44
N ASP A 41 2.62 6.18 15.84
CA ASP A 41 2.39 6.54 17.24
C ASP A 41 0.89 6.57 17.59
N GLU A 42 0.58 6.84 18.87
CA GLU A 42 -0.81 6.86 19.36
C GLU A 42 -1.64 8.04 18.83
N ASP A 43 -0.97 9.09 18.33
CA ASP A 43 -1.59 10.30 17.80
C ASP A 43 -1.88 10.19 16.29
N GLY A 44 -1.47 9.08 15.66
CA GLY A 44 -1.70 8.80 14.25
C GLY A 44 -0.65 9.41 13.33
N ASN A 45 0.53 9.75 13.86
CA ASN A 45 1.68 10.11 13.04
C ASN A 45 2.34 8.83 12.49
N TYR A 46 2.98 8.95 11.34
CA TYR A 46 3.65 7.82 10.68
C TYR A 46 5.09 8.15 10.33
N LEU A 47 5.95 7.14 10.46
CA LEU A 47 7.32 7.19 10.02
C LEU A 47 7.57 5.97 9.11
N MET A 48 8.10 6.22 7.92
CA MET A 48 8.54 5.21 6.97
C MET A 48 10.04 5.29 6.82
N VAL A 49 10.73 4.16 6.95
CA VAL A 49 12.19 4.07 6.84
C VAL A 49 12.53 2.88 5.95
N PHE A 50 13.14 3.13 4.80
CA PHE A 50 13.55 2.10 3.84
C PHE A 50 14.93 2.40 3.26
N PRO A 51 15.71 1.38 2.87
CA PRO A 51 16.95 1.62 2.13
C PRO A 51 16.65 2.37 0.83
N ALA A 52 17.46 3.37 0.50
CA ALA A 52 17.32 4.09 -0.76
C ALA A 52 17.66 3.17 -1.94
N GLU A 53 16.72 3.00 -2.87
CA GLU A 53 16.91 2.21 -4.10
C GLU A 53 17.17 3.09 -5.34
N GLU A 54 17.08 4.42 -5.19
CA GLU A 54 17.28 5.37 -6.28
C GLU A 54 18.77 5.57 -6.61
N GLU A 55 19.09 5.60 -7.90
CA GLU A 55 20.45 5.87 -8.41
C GLU A 55 20.94 7.24 -7.94
N GLY A 56 22.13 7.30 -7.36
CA GLY A 56 22.70 8.51 -6.75
C GLY A 56 22.43 8.67 -5.26
N TYR A 57 21.58 7.82 -4.67
CA TYR A 57 21.35 7.78 -3.22
C TYR A 57 21.88 6.49 -2.57
N GLU A 58 22.85 5.82 -3.18
CA GLU A 58 23.37 4.55 -2.69
C GLU A 58 23.94 4.69 -1.28
N GLY A 59 23.46 3.85 -0.36
CA GLY A 59 23.89 3.89 1.03
C GLY A 59 23.23 4.97 1.89
N MET A 60 22.11 5.55 1.43
CA MET A 60 21.24 6.38 2.24
C MET A 60 19.92 5.66 2.55
N TRP A 61 19.13 6.29 3.42
CA TRP A 61 17.81 5.81 3.82
C TRP A 61 16.75 6.77 3.32
N ALA A 62 15.76 6.24 2.59
CA ALA A 62 14.54 6.95 2.27
C ALA A 62 13.69 7.03 3.54
N VAL A 63 13.50 8.24 4.05
CA VAL A 63 12.72 8.49 5.26
C VAL A 63 11.57 9.40 4.93
N THR A 64 10.37 9.08 5.42
CA THR A 64 9.19 9.92 5.30
C THR A 64 8.46 9.98 6.64
N ALA A 65 8.24 11.19 7.15
CA ALA A 65 7.47 11.48 8.33
C ALA A 65 6.16 12.16 7.92
N MET A 66 5.03 11.61 8.36
CA MET A 66 3.71 12.23 8.25
C MET A 66 3.25 12.65 9.63
N MET A 67 3.17 13.96 9.86
CA MET A 67 2.87 14.57 11.14
C MET A 67 1.55 15.33 11.02
N GLY A 68 0.44 14.70 11.39
CA GLY A 68 -0.90 15.22 11.09
C GLY A 68 -1.13 15.40 9.58
N ASP A 69 -1.29 16.65 9.12
CA ASP A 69 -1.49 17.01 7.71
C ASP A 69 -0.17 17.35 6.98
N GLU A 70 0.96 17.38 7.70
CA GLU A 70 2.29 17.71 7.16
C GLU A 70 3.03 16.44 6.75
N ILE A 71 3.72 16.49 5.61
CA ILE A 71 4.51 15.37 5.08
C ILE A 71 5.90 15.89 4.76
N HIS A 72 6.90 15.31 5.42
CA HIS A 72 8.31 15.55 5.17
C HIS A 72 8.96 14.24 4.72
N GLY A 73 9.82 14.27 3.71
CA GLY A 73 10.56 13.09 3.33
C GLY A 73 11.76 13.37 2.44
N PHE A 74 12.87 12.72 2.75
CA PHE A 74 14.08 12.82 1.95
C PHE A 74 14.98 11.60 2.17
N TYR A 75 16.09 11.57 1.44
CA TYR A 75 17.16 10.60 1.63
C TYR A 75 18.16 11.14 2.65
N ILE A 76 18.28 10.46 3.78
CA ILE A 76 19.21 10.86 4.84
C ILE A 76 20.27 9.77 5.09
N PRO A 77 21.52 10.16 5.39
CA PRO A 77 22.58 9.20 5.69
C PRO A 77 22.40 8.57 7.07
N GLN A 78 23.05 7.43 7.25
CA GLN A 78 23.28 6.88 8.57
C GLN A 78 24.51 7.56 9.21
N GLU A 79 24.35 7.99 10.46
CA GLU A 79 25.43 8.53 11.30
C GLU A 79 25.51 7.71 12.60
N GLY A 80 26.51 6.83 12.70
CA GLY A 80 26.65 5.95 13.85
C GLY A 80 25.46 5.01 13.99
N GLU A 81 24.73 5.06 15.12
CA GLU A 81 23.53 4.24 15.37
C GLU A 81 22.23 5.00 15.07
N THR A 82 22.32 6.15 14.38
CA THR A 82 21.18 7.03 14.09
C THR A 82 21.07 7.35 12.61
N LEU A 83 19.88 7.77 12.17
CA LEU A 83 19.68 8.47 10.90
C LEU A 83 19.55 9.95 11.21
N HIS A 84 20.33 10.80 10.54
CA HIS A 84 20.31 12.24 10.81
C HIS A 84 20.34 13.02 9.49
N GLY A 85 19.44 14.00 9.35
CA GLY A 85 19.38 14.84 8.16
C GLY A 85 18.11 15.66 8.06
N ASN A 86 18.03 16.47 7.01
CA ASN A 86 16.86 17.29 6.70
C ASN A 86 15.87 16.46 5.84
N LEU A 87 14.59 16.40 6.26
CA LEU A 87 13.52 15.72 5.52
C LEU A 87 12.71 16.65 4.60
N ASP A 88 13.07 17.93 4.48
CA ASP A 88 12.39 18.81 3.53
C ASP A 88 12.75 18.42 2.09
N THR A 89 11.71 18.18 1.29
CA THR A 89 11.86 17.87 -0.13
C THR A 89 12.34 19.11 -0.88
N GLU A 90 13.28 18.96 -1.82
CA GLU A 90 13.70 20.04 -2.74
C GLU A 90 12.59 20.60 -3.67
N TYR A 91 11.32 20.20 -3.47
CA TYR A 91 10.22 20.40 -4.42
C TYR A 91 9.25 21.54 -4.12
N ASP A 92 9.37 22.27 -3.01
CA ASP A 92 8.62 23.51 -2.79
C ASP A 92 9.44 24.55 -2.01
N ASP A 93 9.11 25.83 -2.21
CA ASP A 93 9.70 27.02 -1.57
C ASP A 93 9.50 27.09 -0.03
N TYR A 94 9.42 25.94 0.65
CA TYR A 94 9.40 25.87 2.11
C TYR A 94 10.76 26.31 2.64
N GLU A 95 10.84 27.56 3.11
CA GLU A 95 11.96 28.04 3.91
C GLU A 95 11.86 27.43 5.32
N GLY A 96 12.28 26.17 5.44
CA GLY A 96 12.36 25.41 6.67
C GLY A 96 13.53 24.43 6.61
N ASP A 97 14.06 24.10 7.78
CA ASP A 97 14.98 22.98 7.96
C ASP A 97 14.26 21.96 8.86
N TYR A 98 13.60 20.94 8.29
CA TYR A 98 13.04 19.83 9.05
C TYR A 98 14.13 18.80 9.36
N ILE A 99 15.08 19.21 10.19
CA ILE A 99 16.22 18.39 10.61
C ILE A 99 15.78 17.42 11.70
N VAL A 100 16.02 16.14 11.47
CA VAL A 100 15.66 15.06 12.39
C VAL A 100 16.87 14.25 12.81
N THR A 101 16.79 13.67 14.01
CA THR A 101 17.61 12.53 14.43
C THR A 101 16.68 11.38 14.76
N ILE A 102 16.85 10.25 14.09
CA ILE A 102 16.07 9.03 14.30
C ILE A 102 16.98 7.99 14.94
N SER A 103 16.51 7.38 16.02
CA SER A 103 17.23 6.38 16.78
C SER A 103 16.35 5.16 17.04
N GLU A 104 17.00 4.01 17.24
CA GLU A 104 16.31 2.78 17.60
C GLU A 104 15.78 2.85 19.05
N GLU A 105 14.49 2.57 19.26
CA GLU A 105 13.87 2.57 20.60
C GLU A 105 13.22 1.22 20.94
N GLY A 106 13.47 0.71 22.15
CA GLY A 106 12.89 -0.56 22.59
C GLY A 106 13.28 -1.74 21.68
N ASN A 107 12.37 -2.72 21.54
CA ASN A 107 12.64 -3.94 20.76
C ASN A 107 12.64 -3.67 19.25
N ASP A 108 11.64 -2.93 18.76
CA ASP A 108 11.41 -2.70 17.34
C ASP A 108 10.89 -1.30 17.01
N GLY A 109 10.73 -0.40 18.00
CA GLY A 109 10.26 0.98 17.78
C GLY A 109 11.35 1.94 17.29
N LEU A 110 10.97 3.18 17.02
CA LEU A 110 11.86 4.27 16.64
C LEU A 110 11.52 5.51 17.43
N MET A 111 12.54 6.26 17.85
CA MET A 111 12.37 7.61 18.37
C MET A 111 12.88 8.60 17.33
N MET A 112 12.09 9.65 17.04
CA MET A 112 12.49 10.76 16.17
C MET A 112 12.52 12.05 16.97
N GLU A 113 13.63 12.77 16.93
CA GLU A 113 13.80 14.09 17.52
C GLU A 113 13.91 15.12 16.40
N VAL A 114 13.03 16.12 16.40
CA VAL A 114 13.10 17.26 15.46
C VAL A 114 13.92 18.38 16.10
N GLU A 115 14.91 18.93 15.38
CA GLU A 115 15.78 19.98 15.94
C GLU A 115 14.98 21.21 16.35
N GLY A 116 15.04 21.57 17.65
CA GLY A 116 14.29 22.69 18.21
C GLY A 116 12.77 22.46 18.31
N GLY A 117 12.31 21.25 18.01
CA GLY A 117 10.90 20.86 18.01
C GLY A 117 10.59 19.74 19.00
N ASP A 118 9.66 18.89 18.60
CA ASP A 118 9.11 17.81 19.40
C ASP A 118 9.89 16.49 19.22
N THR A 119 9.64 15.57 20.15
CA THR A 119 10.13 14.19 20.11
C THR A 119 8.95 13.25 19.93
N TYR A 120 9.09 12.29 19.02
CA TYR A 120 8.08 11.31 18.66
C TYR A 120 8.57 9.90 18.93
N HIS A 121 7.65 9.03 19.33
CA HIS A 121 7.91 7.65 19.71
C HIS A 121 7.00 6.73 18.89
N PHE A 122 7.61 6.02 17.94
CA PHE A 122 6.90 5.16 17.01
C PHE A 122 7.09 3.69 17.36
N VAL A 123 6.03 2.91 17.19
CA VAL A 123 6.04 1.44 17.26
C VAL A 123 5.97 0.90 15.83
N LYS A 124 6.64 -0.23 15.59
CA LYS A 124 6.62 -0.87 14.28
C LYS A 124 5.20 -1.34 13.94
N GLU A 125 4.70 -0.90 12.79
CA GLU A 125 3.48 -1.43 12.23
C GLU A 125 3.77 -2.82 11.68
N VAL A 126 3.05 -3.80 12.21
CA VAL A 126 3.03 -5.14 11.64
C VAL A 126 2.11 -5.07 10.43
N THR A 127 2.69 -4.81 9.26
CA THR A 127 1.97 -5.02 7.99
C THR A 127 1.81 -6.53 7.82
N PRO A 128 0.59 -7.08 7.93
CA PRO A 128 0.41 -8.51 7.72
C PRO A 128 0.83 -8.89 6.30
N ASP A 129 1.48 -10.06 6.17
CA ASP A 129 1.87 -10.58 4.87
C ASP A 129 0.63 -10.77 3.99
N VAL A 130 0.73 -10.32 2.73
CA VAL A 130 -0.28 -10.66 1.72
C VAL A 130 -0.13 -12.14 1.40
N ILE A 131 -1.17 -12.92 1.70
CA ILE A 131 -1.19 -14.36 1.48
C ILE A 131 -1.83 -14.75 0.14
N ALA A 132 -2.64 -13.85 -0.43
CA ALA A 132 -3.37 -14.07 -1.66
C ALA A 132 -3.80 -12.74 -2.30
N THR A 133 -4.03 -12.77 -3.61
CA THR A 133 -4.55 -11.66 -4.40
C THR A 133 -5.82 -12.08 -5.14
N LEU A 134 -6.92 -11.34 -4.95
CA LEU A 134 -8.12 -11.44 -5.78
C LEU A 134 -8.06 -10.37 -6.88
N ARG A 135 -8.01 -10.81 -8.14
CA ARG A 135 -8.12 -9.93 -9.31
C ARG A 135 -9.50 -10.06 -9.91
N ILE A 136 -10.16 -8.95 -10.17
CA ILE A 136 -11.47 -8.92 -10.84
C ILE A 136 -11.35 -7.97 -12.02
N ASN A 137 -11.59 -8.47 -13.22
CA ASN A 137 -11.42 -7.75 -14.47
C ASN A 137 -12.66 -7.89 -15.36
N THR A 138 -12.75 -7.06 -16.39
CA THR A 138 -13.74 -7.20 -17.46
C THR A 138 -13.08 -7.51 -18.80
N ASP A 139 -13.70 -8.36 -19.60
CA ASP A 139 -13.44 -8.49 -21.04
C ASP A 139 -14.70 -8.00 -21.78
N GLY A 140 -14.57 -6.94 -22.58
CA GLY A 140 -15.70 -6.18 -23.11
C GLY A 140 -16.08 -4.99 -22.22
N VAL A 141 -17.26 -4.40 -22.47
CA VAL A 141 -17.70 -3.17 -21.78
C VAL A 141 -18.81 -3.50 -20.77
N GLY A 142 -18.50 -3.23 -19.51
CA GLY A 142 -19.40 -3.39 -18.37
C GLY A 142 -18.72 -2.87 -17.11
N GLU A 143 -19.32 -3.16 -15.97
CA GLU A 143 -18.89 -2.72 -14.65
C GLU A 143 -18.83 -3.91 -13.69
N ILE A 144 -17.99 -3.79 -12.67
CA ILE A 144 -17.89 -4.72 -11.56
C ILE A 144 -18.15 -4.02 -10.23
N ALA A 145 -18.70 -4.77 -9.28
CA ALA A 145 -18.75 -4.40 -7.87
C ALA A 145 -18.29 -5.59 -7.03
N TYR A 146 -17.64 -5.32 -5.90
CA TYR A 146 -17.11 -6.36 -5.02
C TYR A 146 -17.11 -5.90 -3.58
N GLY A 147 -17.18 -6.85 -2.65
CA GLY A 147 -17.05 -6.60 -1.22
C GLY A 147 -17.12 -7.90 -0.43
N LEU A 148 -16.91 -7.82 0.88
CA LEU A 148 -16.98 -8.99 1.74
C LEU A 148 -18.41 -9.56 1.74
N ALA A 149 -18.55 -10.87 1.90
CA ALA A 149 -19.84 -11.53 1.79
C ALA A 149 -20.85 -11.13 2.89
N ASP A 150 -20.40 -10.53 3.99
CA ASP A 150 -21.23 -9.99 5.05
C ASP A 150 -21.54 -8.48 4.89
N GLU A 151 -21.10 -7.86 3.80
CA GLU A 151 -21.34 -6.47 3.45
C GLU A 151 -22.37 -6.33 2.31
N GLU A 152 -23.00 -5.17 2.22
CA GLU A 152 -23.83 -4.80 1.08
C GLU A 152 -22.93 -4.33 -0.07
N VAL A 153 -22.90 -5.08 -1.17
CA VAL A 153 -22.04 -4.79 -2.33
C VAL A 153 -22.84 -4.05 -3.39
N GLU A 154 -22.56 -2.79 -3.64
CA GLU A 154 -23.26 -1.98 -4.64
C GLU A 154 -22.32 -1.45 -5.72
N PHE A 155 -22.88 -1.12 -6.89
CA PHE A 155 -22.13 -0.44 -7.95
C PHE A 155 -21.92 1.04 -7.57
N ASP A 156 -20.71 1.55 -7.80
CA ASP A 156 -20.43 2.97 -7.70
C ASP A 156 -20.72 3.63 -9.06
N ASP A 157 -21.94 4.17 -9.20
CA ASP A 157 -22.36 4.85 -10.44
C ASP A 157 -21.57 6.16 -10.70
N GLU A 158 -20.89 6.72 -9.69
CA GLU A 158 -20.06 7.93 -9.85
C GLU A 158 -18.64 7.56 -10.33
N HIS A 159 -18.10 6.44 -9.84
CA HIS A 159 -16.77 5.93 -10.17
C HIS A 159 -16.81 4.43 -10.52
N PRO A 160 -17.34 4.06 -11.70
CA PRO A 160 -17.52 2.67 -12.07
C PRO A 160 -16.19 1.94 -12.22
N TYR A 161 -16.13 0.71 -11.70
CA TYR A 161 -14.94 -0.12 -11.77
C TYR A 161 -15.03 -1.11 -12.94
N GLN A 162 -13.91 -1.27 -13.65
CA GLN A 162 -13.71 -2.33 -14.67
C GLN A 162 -12.58 -3.29 -14.30
N SER A 163 -11.80 -2.93 -13.28
CA SER A 163 -10.70 -3.73 -12.77
C SER A 163 -10.48 -3.40 -11.31
N THR A 164 -10.13 -4.41 -10.52
CA THR A 164 -9.62 -4.22 -9.16
C THR A 164 -8.64 -5.34 -8.80
N VAL A 165 -7.79 -5.03 -7.82
CA VAL A 165 -6.90 -5.97 -7.16
C VAL A 165 -7.10 -5.81 -5.67
N VAL A 166 -7.46 -6.91 -5.01
CA VAL A 166 -7.64 -6.96 -3.55
C VAL A 166 -6.54 -7.84 -2.98
N ASN A 167 -5.72 -7.27 -2.08
CA ASN A 167 -4.73 -8.01 -1.34
C ASN A 167 -5.36 -8.59 -0.07
N LEU A 168 -5.18 -9.88 0.16
CA LEU A 168 -5.71 -10.59 1.32
C LEU A 168 -4.59 -10.92 2.29
N THR A 169 -4.85 -10.68 3.56
CA THR A 169 -3.95 -11.00 4.68
C THR A 169 -4.41 -12.25 5.44
N GLU A 170 -5.62 -12.72 5.14
CA GLU A 170 -6.20 -13.98 5.60
C GLU A 170 -7.25 -14.45 4.58
N PRO A 171 -7.64 -15.74 4.57
CA PRO A 171 -8.68 -16.23 3.66
C PRO A 171 -10.02 -15.54 3.91
N GLN A 172 -10.69 -15.11 2.85
CA GLN A 172 -11.92 -14.32 2.93
C GLN A 172 -12.93 -14.76 1.87
N THR A 173 -14.22 -14.50 2.13
CA THR A 173 -15.30 -14.76 1.17
C THR A 173 -15.80 -13.43 0.61
N TYR A 174 -15.83 -13.31 -0.71
CA TYR A 174 -16.28 -12.11 -1.42
C TYR A 174 -17.57 -12.37 -2.20
N VAL A 175 -18.41 -11.34 -2.28
CA VAL A 175 -19.47 -11.24 -3.29
C VAL A 175 -18.94 -10.34 -4.40
N ILE A 176 -18.99 -10.82 -5.64
CA ILE A 176 -18.62 -10.04 -6.82
C ILE A 176 -19.79 -10.01 -7.81
N LYS A 177 -20.04 -8.85 -8.40
CA LYS A 177 -21.17 -8.56 -9.29
C LYS A 177 -20.65 -8.01 -10.61
N ALA A 178 -21.37 -8.30 -11.69
CA ALA A 178 -21.15 -7.73 -13.02
C ALA A 178 -22.43 -7.11 -13.56
N ARG A 179 -22.33 -5.94 -14.18
CA ARG A 179 -23.42 -5.24 -14.88
C ARG A 179 -22.95 -4.81 -16.26
N ALA A 180 -23.74 -5.11 -17.28
CA ALA A 180 -23.42 -4.68 -18.65
C ALA A 180 -23.81 -3.23 -18.87
N GLU A 181 -23.01 -2.53 -19.68
CA GLU A 181 -23.32 -1.19 -20.18
C GLU A 181 -24.32 -1.24 -21.34
N GLU A 182 -24.87 -0.09 -21.73
CA GLU A 182 -25.85 -0.02 -22.83
C GLU A 182 -25.25 -0.58 -24.14
N GLY A 183 -25.99 -1.48 -24.79
CA GLY A 183 -25.54 -2.16 -26.02
C GLY A 183 -24.61 -3.35 -25.80
N TRP A 184 -24.41 -3.76 -24.55
CA TRP A 184 -23.66 -4.95 -24.18
C TRP A 184 -24.51 -5.89 -23.31
N LYS A 185 -24.14 -7.15 -23.29
CA LYS A 185 -24.71 -8.17 -22.39
C LYS A 185 -23.60 -8.86 -21.62
N PHE A 186 -23.86 -9.15 -20.35
CA PHE A 186 -23.03 -10.06 -19.57
C PHE A 186 -23.21 -11.49 -20.10
N VAL A 187 -22.11 -12.20 -20.30
CA VAL A 187 -22.10 -13.58 -20.83
C VAL A 187 -21.77 -14.58 -19.73
N LYS A 188 -20.65 -14.37 -19.03
CA LYS A 188 -20.13 -15.29 -18.01
C LYS A 188 -19.02 -14.65 -17.18
N TRP A 189 -18.74 -15.27 -16.06
CA TRP A 189 -17.46 -15.18 -15.37
C TRP A 189 -16.52 -16.29 -15.86
N THR A 190 -15.27 -15.95 -16.10
CA THR A 190 -14.18 -16.94 -16.11
C THR A 190 -13.41 -16.86 -14.79
N LYS A 191 -12.81 -17.99 -14.39
CA LYS A 191 -11.86 -18.10 -13.29
C LYS A 191 -10.56 -18.64 -13.86
N ASP A 192 -9.47 -17.88 -13.75
CA ASP A 192 -8.14 -18.26 -14.23
C ASP A 192 -8.15 -18.74 -15.69
N GLY A 193 -8.97 -18.10 -16.53
CA GLY A 193 -9.14 -18.41 -17.95
C GLY A 193 -10.14 -19.53 -18.29
N GLU A 194 -10.72 -20.21 -17.30
CA GLU A 194 -11.74 -21.25 -17.50
C GLU A 194 -13.15 -20.75 -17.20
N ASP A 195 -14.16 -21.28 -17.90
CA ASP A 195 -15.57 -20.90 -17.67
C ASP A 195 -16.01 -21.27 -16.25
N PHE A 196 -16.50 -20.28 -15.50
CA PHE A 196 -16.84 -20.45 -14.08
C PHE A 196 -18.33 -20.38 -13.79
N SER A 197 -19.01 -19.31 -14.24
CA SER A 197 -20.42 -19.08 -13.94
C SER A 197 -21.11 -18.25 -15.01
N THR A 198 -22.41 -18.47 -15.22
CA THR A 198 -23.27 -17.60 -16.05
C THR A 198 -24.16 -16.68 -15.21
N GLU A 199 -24.11 -16.78 -13.88
CA GLU A 199 -24.79 -15.85 -12.98
C GLU A 199 -23.96 -14.58 -12.85
N SER A 200 -24.58 -13.41 -13.01
CA SER A 200 -23.86 -12.12 -12.94
C SER A 200 -23.38 -11.76 -11.53
N VAL A 201 -23.94 -12.42 -10.51
CA VAL A 201 -23.53 -12.30 -9.10
C VAL A 201 -23.01 -13.64 -8.63
N ILE A 202 -21.79 -13.68 -8.09
CA ILE A 202 -21.17 -14.89 -7.55
C ILE A 202 -20.59 -14.62 -6.16
N THR A 203 -20.52 -15.67 -5.35
CA THR A 203 -19.83 -15.67 -4.06
C THR A 203 -18.62 -16.59 -4.18
N VAL A 204 -17.44 -16.10 -3.77
CA VAL A 204 -16.15 -16.78 -3.98
C VAL A 204 -15.35 -16.81 -2.68
N ASP A 205 -14.81 -17.97 -2.36
CA ASP A 205 -13.82 -18.13 -1.28
C ASP A 205 -12.42 -17.93 -1.86
N VAL A 206 -11.65 -17.02 -1.26
CA VAL A 206 -10.30 -16.67 -1.71
C VAL A 206 -9.31 -17.00 -0.60
N ALA A 207 -8.43 -17.95 -0.88
CA ALA A 207 -7.36 -18.37 0.01
C ALA A 207 -5.98 -18.44 -0.68
N GLU A 208 -5.95 -18.23 -2.00
CA GLU A 208 -4.77 -18.20 -2.86
C GLU A 208 -5.03 -17.20 -4.00
N ASP A 209 -3.99 -16.86 -4.75
CA ASP A 209 -4.10 -15.97 -5.90
C ASP A 209 -5.13 -16.49 -6.90
N VAL A 210 -6.05 -15.61 -7.32
CA VAL A 210 -7.13 -15.96 -8.24
C VAL A 210 -7.54 -14.77 -9.08
N GLU A 211 -7.86 -15.02 -10.35
CA GLU A 211 -8.46 -14.04 -11.24
C GLU A 211 -9.88 -14.44 -11.68
N TYR A 212 -10.81 -13.49 -11.58
CA TYR A 212 -12.13 -13.58 -12.18
C TYR A 212 -12.29 -12.51 -13.28
N ILE A 213 -12.78 -12.92 -14.46
CA ILE A 213 -13.05 -12.00 -15.57
C ILE A 213 -14.53 -12.04 -15.92
N ALA A 214 -15.22 -10.91 -15.83
CA ALA A 214 -16.57 -10.74 -16.36
C ALA A 214 -16.49 -10.52 -17.87
N VAL A 215 -17.04 -11.46 -18.64
CA VAL A 215 -17.06 -11.40 -20.09
C VAL A 215 -18.37 -10.76 -20.55
N PHE A 216 -18.25 -9.71 -21.35
CA PHE A 216 -19.33 -8.99 -21.99
C PHE A 216 -19.19 -9.08 -23.51
N GLU A 217 -20.32 -9.14 -24.20
CA GLU A 217 -20.38 -9.09 -25.66
C GLU A 217 -21.32 -7.96 -26.09
N ALA A 218 -21.01 -7.31 -27.22
CA ALA A 218 -21.93 -6.38 -27.85
C ALA A 218 -23.22 -7.11 -28.28
N GLU A 219 -24.37 -6.43 -28.13
CA GLU A 219 -25.68 -6.92 -28.58
C GLU A 219 -25.91 -6.76 -30.09
#